data_AF-A0AAU3BHD7-F1
#
_entry.id   AF-A0AAU3BHD7-F1
#
_cell.length_a   1.000
_cell.length_b   1.000
_cell.length_c   1.000
_cell.angle_alpha   90.00
_cell.angle_beta   90.00
_cell.angle_gamma   90.00
#
_symmetry.space_group_name_H-M   'P 1'
#
loop_
_entity.id
_entity.type
_entity.pdbx_description
1 polymer ?
#
loop_
_entity_poly.entity_id
_entity_poly.type
_entity_poly.pdbx_seq_one_letter_code
_entity_poly.pdbx_strand_id
1 'polypeptide(L)' 'MSPTVAVLEEKLDISVEDLMEALSDEAKAEELIAAQGWTREDLLERAEALTRSLSADISTLNMV' A
#
# COMPACT_ATOMS: atom_id res chain seq x y z
N MET A 1 15.16 -5.69 5.17
CA MET A 1 13.73 -5.34 5.07
C MET A 1 13.36 -4.52 6.29
N SER A 2 12.74 -3.35 6.12
CA SER A 2 12.29 -2.54 7.26
C SER A 2 11.16 -3.25 7.98
N PRO A 3 11.19 -3.37 9.32
CA PRO A 3 10.13 -4.05 10.09
C PRO A 3 8.76 -3.42 9.87
N THR A 4 8.73 -2.12 9.61
CA THR A 4 7.52 -1.35 9.27
C THR A 4 6.85 -1.82 7.97
N VAL A 5 7.64 -2.09 6.92
CA VAL A 5 7.10 -2.52 5.62
C VAL A 5 6.50 -3.91 5.74
N ALA A 6 7.14 -4.83 6.45
CA ALA A 6 6.60 -6.17 6.67
C ALA A 6 5.25 -6.15 7.43
N VAL A 7 5.09 -5.25 8.40
CA VAL A 7 3.82 -5.06 9.13
C VAL A 7 2.74 -4.44 8.25
N LEU A 8 3.12 -3.58 7.29
CA LEU A 8 2.21 -3.01 6.31
C LEU A 8 1.72 -4.06 5.32
N GLU A 9 2.62 -4.90 4.82
CA GLU A 9 2.30 -5.99 3.90
C GLU A 9 1.35 -7.02 4.53
N GLU A 10 1.54 -7.33 5.82
CA GLU A 10 0.64 -8.21 6.59
C GLU A 10 -0.77 -7.62 6.76
N LYS A 11 -0.89 -6.28 6.80
CA LYS A 11 -2.19 -5.59 6.94
C LYS A 11 -2.90 -5.35 5.62
N LEU A 12 -2.16 -5.15 4.54
CA LEU A 12 -2.70 -4.80 3.23
C LEU A 12 -3.02 -6.04 2.39
N ASP A 13 -2.59 -7.23 2.83
CA ASP A 13 -2.73 -8.51 2.10
C ASP A 13 -2.07 -8.45 0.69
N ILE A 14 -1.08 -7.58 0.55
CA ILE A 14 -0.33 -7.33 -0.68
C ILE A 14 1.02 -6.69 -0.36
N SER A 15 2.01 -6.94 -1.23
CA SER A 15 3.29 -6.26 -1.16
C SER A 15 3.17 -4.76 -1.40
N VAL A 16 3.88 -3.98 -0.57
CA VAL A 16 3.89 -2.51 -0.68
C VAL A 16 4.50 -2.07 -2.01
N GLU A 17 5.51 -2.79 -2.51
CA GLU A 17 6.08 -2.54 -3.84
C GLU A 17 5.06 -2.72 -4.95
N ASP A 18 4.31 -3.83 -4.98
CA ASP A 18 3.28 -4.08 -5.98
C ASP A 18 2.17 -3.02 -5.94
N LEU A 19 1.75 -2.62 -4.73
CA LEU A 19 0.76 -1.56 -4.56
C LEU A 19 1.29 -0.20 -5.04
N MET A 20 2.54 0.15 -4.74
CA MET A 20 3.15 1.39 -5.21
C MET A 20 3.35 1.42 -6.72
N GLU A 21 3.71 0.29 -7.32
CA GLU A 21 3.87 0.13 -8.76
C GLU A 21 2.50 0.27 -9.46
N ALA A 22 1.45 -0.36 -8.92
CA ALA A 22 0.07 -0.20 -9.38
C ALA A 22 -0.47 1.23 -9.21
N LEU A 23 -0.03 1.99 -8.21
CA LEU A 23 -0.41 3.40 -8.06
C LEU A 23 0.34 4.33 -9.04
N SER A 24 1.49 3.89 -9.54
CA SER A 24 2.35 4.66 -10.44
C SER A 24 2.12 4.34 -11.92
N ASP A 25 1.58 3.16 -12.23
CA ASP A 25 1.33 2.67 -13.58
C ASP A 25 -0.10 2.11 -13.69
N GLU A 26 -0.89 2.68 -14.61
CA GLU A 26 -2.28 2.31 -14.82
C GLU A 26 -2.44 0.87 -15.35
N ALA A 27 -1.52 0.37 -16.17
CA ALA A 27 -1.57 -1.00 -16.66
C ALA A 27 -1.32 -2.00 -15.53
N LYS A 28 -0.39 -1.68 -14.63
CA LYS A 28 -0.17 -2.46 -13.40
C LYS A 28 -1.35 -2.38 -12.45
N ALA A 29 -2.01 -1.23 -12.34
CA ALA A 29 -3.25 -1.10 -11.58
C ALA A 29 -4.32 -2.07 -12.08
N GLU A 30 -4.57 -2.14 -13.40
CA GLU A 30 -5.57 -3.03 -13.96
C GLU A 30 -5.17 -4.51 -13.84
N GLU A 31 -3.89 -4.85 -14.01
CA GLU A 31 -3.39 -6.21 -13.74
C GLU A 31 -3.61 -6.62 -12.28
N LEU A 32 -3.30 -5.73 -11.35
CA LEU A 32 -3.44 -6.00 -9.92
C LEU A 32 -4.90 -6.15 -9.51
N ILE A 33 -5.76 -5.25 -10.00
CA ILE A 33 -7.22 -5.30 -9.81
C ILE A 33 -7.77 -6.62 -10.34
N ALA A 34 -7.36 -7.05 -11.54
CA ALA A 34 -7.79 -8.31 -12.12
C ALA A 34 -7.27 -9.54 -11.36
N ALA A 35 -5.99 -9.53 -10.94
CA ALA A 35 -5.34 -10.63 -10.24
C ALA A 35 -5.92 -10.83 -8.84
N GLN A 36 -6.23 -9.75 -8.14
CA GLN A 36 -6.76 -9.77 -6.78
C GLN A 36 -8.30 -9.77 -6.73
N GLY A 37 -8.97 -9.61 -7.87
CA GLY A 37 -10.42 -9.47 -7.95
C GLY A 37 -10.94 -8.21 -7.26
N TRP A 38 -10.12 -7.17 -7.21
CA TRP A 38 -10.43 -5.90 -6.57
C TRP A 38 -11.21 -4.97 -7.49
N THR A 39 -11.72 -3.89 -6.92
CA THR A 39 -12.19 -2.72 -7.67
C THR A 39 -11.15 -1.60 -7.65
N ARG A 40 -11.38 -0.53 -8.43
CA ARG A 40 -10.56 0.68 -8.29
C ARG A 40 -10.70 1.33 -6.91
N GLU A 41 -11.87 1.22 -6.26
CA GLU A 41 -12.09 1.73 -4.91
C GLU A 41 -11.25 0.95 -3.89
N ASP A 42 -11.21 -0.37 -4.02
CA ASP A 42 -10.35 -1.25 -3.21
C ASP A 42 -8.87 -0.90 -3.28
N LEU A 43 -8.39 -0.57 -4.49
CA LEU A 43 -7.00 -0.14 -4.72
C LEU A 43 -6.72 1.18 -3.98
N LEU A 44 -7.66 2.12 -4.07
CA LEU A 44 -7.58 3.44 -3.44
C LEU A 44 -7.62 3.35 -1.91
N GLU A 45 -8.50 2.52 -1.35
CA GLU A 45 -8.60 2.30 0.10
C GLU A 45 -7.29 1.74 0.67
N ARG A 46 -6.66 0.80 -0.05
CA ARG A 46 -5.36 0.24 0.33
C ARG A 46 -4.23 1.27 0.22
N ALA A 47 -4.26 2.10 -0.82
CA ALA A 47 -3.32 3.21 -0.97
C ALA A 47 -3.44 4.24 0.17
N GLU A 48 -4.67 4.58 0.56
CA GLU A 48 -4.92 5.45 1.71
C GLU A 48 -4.46 4.82 3.02
N ALA A 49 -4.71 3.53 3.22
CA ALA A 49 -4.25 2.80 4.39
C ALA A 49 -2.71 2.81 4.48
N LEU A 50 -2.02 2.56 3.36
CA LEU A 50 -0.57 2.66 3.26
C LEU A 50 -0.08 4.07 3.63
N THR A 51 -0.67 5.11 3.03
CA THR A 51 -0.28 6.51 3.25
C THR A 51 -0.52 6.95 4.70
N ARG A 52 -1.64 6.54 5.29
CA ARG A 52 -1.99 6.84 6.69
C ARG A 52 -1.02 6.17 7.64
N SER A 53 -0.67 4.92 7.38
CA SER A 53 0.26 4.19 8.25
C SER A 53 1.69 4.75 8.14
N LEU A 54 2.17 5.07 6.93
CA LEU A 54 3.44 5.77 6.73
C LEU A 54 3.46 7.13 7.44
N SER A 55 2.36 7.89 7.36
CA SER A 55 2.25 9.20 8.04
C SER A 55 2.28 9.07 9.56
N ALA A 56 1.66 8.02 10.12
CA ALA A 56 1.71 7.73 11.54
C ALA A 56 3.13 7.37 12.00
N ASP A 57 3.85 6.58 11.20
CA ASP A 57 5.23 6.20 11.51
C ASP A 57 6.20 7.39 11.41
N ILE A 58 6.06 8.24 10.39
CA ILE A 58 6.84 9.48 10.25
C ILE A 58 6.56 10.43 11.42
N SER A 59 5.29 10.57 11.82
CA SER A 59 4.93 11.42 12.98
C SER A 59 5.55 10.89 14.27
N THR A 60 5.65 9.58 14.43
CA THR A 60 6.29 8.93 15.59
C THR A 60 7.81 9.15 15.58
N LEU A 61 8.45 9.11 14.41
CA LEU A 61 9.88 9.41 14.23
C LEU A 61 10.23 10.88 14.51
N ASN A 62 9.32 11.81 14.25
CA ASN A 62 9.55 13.25 14.44
C ASN A 62 9.24 13.73 15.87
N MET A 63 8.80 12.83 16.76
CA MET A 63 8.43 13.13 18.15
C MET A 63 9.50 12.67 19.16
N VAL A 64 10.66 12.23 18.69
CA VAL A 64 11.83 11.78 19.49
C VAL A 64 12.96 12.78 19.44
#